data_AF-A0A9R0JM10-F1
#
_entry.id   AF-A0A9R0JM10-F1
#
_cell.length_a   1.000
_cell.length_b   1.000
_cell.length_c   1.000
_cell.angle_alpha   90.00
_cell.angle_beta   90.00
_cell.angle_gamma   90.00
#
_symmetry.space_group_name_H-M   'P 1'
#
loop_
_entity.id
_entity.type
_entity.pdbx_description
1 polymer ?
#
loop_
_entity_poly.entity_id
_entity_poly.type
_entity_poly.pdbx_seq_one_letter_code
_entity_poly.pdbx_strand_id
1 'polypeptide(L)'
;MAAYLYNFGQKLYSLRPGILEPVVLAAQLFGWTAQFLGHGIFEKRAPALLDNLVQAFLMGPYFVLLEALQQFFGYEPYPGFESKVKDMVQAEIKVWQEIKKHKKSS
;
A
#
# COMPACT_ATOMS: atom_id res chain seq x y z
N MET A 1 30.44 24.74 29.19
CA MET A 1 30.14 23.54 28.39
C MET A 1 28.69 23.55 27.87
N ALA A 2 27.68 23.61 28.73
CA ALA A 2 26.26 23.57 28.32
C ALA A 2 25.84 24.72 27.37
N ALA A 3 26.25 25.96 27.62
CA ALA A 3 25.95 27.11 26.74
C ALA A 3 26.62 27.00 25.36
N TYR A 4 27.80 26.36 25.28
CA TYR A 4 28.50 26.15 24.01
C TYR A 4 27.80 25.10 23.16
N LEU A 5 27.30 24.03 23.78
CA LEU A 5 26.51 22.99 23.12
C LEU A 5 25.14 23.52 22.67
N TYR A 6 24.51 24.39 23.46
CA TYR A 6 23.25 25.05 23.10
C TYR A 6 23.41 25.97 21.89
N ASN A 7 24.43 26.84 21.91
CA ASN A 7 24.73 27.73 20.78
C ASN A 7 25.19 26.96 19.53
N PHE A 8 25.90 25.85 19.69
CA PHE A 8 26.28 24.96 18.59
C PHE A 8 25.07 24.22 18.00
N GLY A 9 24.15 23.73 18.84
CA GLY A 9 22.90 23.11 18.42
C GLY A 9 21.97 24.07 17.66
N GLN A 10 21.83 25.32 18.14
CA GLN A 10 21.10 26.35 17.39
C GLN A 10 21.78 26.69 16.05
N LYS A 11 23.11 26.70 16.00
CA LYS A 11 23.86 26.99 14.76
C LYS A 11 23.72 25.86 13.74
N LEU A 12 23.64 24.61 14.19
CA LEU A 12 23.32 23.44 13.35
C LEU A 12 21.89 23.49 12.81
N TYR A 13 20.91 23.90 13.63
CA TYR A 13 19.53 24.11 13.18
C TYR A 13 19.39 25.28 12.19
N SER A 14 20.28 26.28 12.30
CA SER A 14 20.33 27.42 11.36
C SER A 14 21.09 27.11 10.06
N LEU A 15 21.81 25.98 9.99
CA LEU A 15 22.51 25.51 8.79
C LEU A 15 21.53 24.82 7.84
N ARG A 16 20.69 25.68 7.24
CA ARG A 16 19.93 25.54 5.98
C ARG A 16 18.78 24.50 5.93
N PRO A 17 17.55 24.91 6.27
CA PRO A 17 16.37 24.45 5.56
C PRO A 17 16.25 25.21 4.24
N GLY A 18 16.86 24.68 3.18
CA GLY A 18 16.73 25.23 1.83
C GLY A 18 15.31 25.09 1.28
N ILE A 19 15.09 25.63 0.08
CA ILE A 19 13.88 25.49 -0.77
C ILE A 19 13.30 24.06 -0.79
N LEU A 20 14.14 23.05 -0.51
CA LEU A 20 13.79 21.64 -0.40
C LEU A 20 12.71 21.32 0.64
N GLU A 21 12.71 21.91 1.84
CA GLU A 21 11.71 21.57 2.86
C GLU A 21 10.26 21.92 2.48
N PRO A 22 9.96 23.17 2.04
CA PRO A 22 8.61 23.51 1.60
C PRO A 22 8.24 22.79 0.30
N VAL A 23 9.20 22.50 -0.59
CA VAL A 23 8.94 21.74 -1.83
C VAL A 23 8.61 20.28 -1.51
N VAL A 24 9.33 19.64 -0.59
CA VAL A 24 9.04 18.27 -0.14
C VAL A 24 7.68 18.23 0.54
N LEU A 25 7.36 19.18 1.43
CA LEU A 25 6.04 19.28 2.05
C LEU A 25 4.92 19.50 1.02
N ALA A 26 5.12 20.41 0.06
CA ALA A 26 4.14 20.67 -0.98
C ALA A 26 3.93 19.44 -1.88
N ALA A 27 5.01 18.77 -2.30
CA ALA A 27 4.95 17.55 -3.09
C ALA A 27 4.28 16.40 -2.32
N GLN A 28 4.52 16.30 -1.01
CA GLN A 28 3.88 15.28 -0.17
C GLN A 28 2.37 15.52 -0.04
N LEU A 29 1.95 16.76 0.18
CA LEU A 29 0.53 17.13 0.28
C LEU A 29 -0.19 16.96 -1.06
N PHE A 30 0.44 17.35 -2.17
CA PHE A 30 -0.10 17.12 -3.51
C PHE A 30 -0.14 15.64 -3.87
N GLY A 31 0.91 14.88 -3.57
CA GLY A 31 0.98 13.44 -3.80
C GLY A 31 -0.10 12.68 -3.03
N TRP A 32 -0.29 13.00 -1.75
CA TRP A 32 -1.37 12.44 -0.94
C TRP A 32 -2.76 12.82 -1.48
N THR A 33 -2.95 14.09 -1.84
CA THR A 33 -4.23 14.56 -2.39
C THR A 33 -4.54 13.87 -3.72
N ALA A 34 -3.56 13.75 -4.62
CA ALA A 34 -3.71 13.02 -5.88
C ALA A 34 -3.99 11.52 -5.66
N GLN A 35 -3.37 10.91 -4.65
CA GLN A 35 -3.58 9.50 -4.29
C GLN A 35 -5.01 9.26 -3.77
N PHE A 36 -5.53 10.12 -2.89
CA PHE A 36 -6.92 10.02 -2.43
C PHE A 36 -7.94 10.39 -3.50
N LEU A 37 -7.66 11.42 -4.31
CA LEU A 37 -8.57 11.90 -5.34
C LEU A 37 -8.66 10.91 -6.51
N GLY A 38 -7.52 10.32 -6.91
CA GLY A 38 -7.46 9.25 -7.90
C GLY A 38 -8.26 8.03 -7.47
N HIS A 39 -8.03 7.50 -6.28
CA HIS A 39 -8.79 6.35 -5.78
C HIS A 39 -10.28 6.67 -5.54
N GLY A 40 -10.60 7.86 -5.00
CA GLY A 40 -11.97 8.26 -4.69
C GLY A 40 -12.84 8.48 -5.95
N ILE A 41 -12.28 9.06 -7.01
CA ILE A 41 -13.02 9.35 -8.25
C ILE A 41 -13.10 8.13 -9.17
N PHE A 42 -12.05 7.31 -9.28
CA PHE A 42 -12.03 6.22 -10.27
C PHE A 42 -12.72 4.93 -9.79
N GLU A 43 -12.79 4.65 -8.49
CA GLU A 43 -13.25 3.34 -8.00
C GLU A 43 -14.51 3.36 -7.12
N LYS A 44 -14.97 4.53 -6.62
CA LYS A 44 -16.15 4.66 -5.72
C LYS A 44 -16.23 3.58 -4.63
N ARG A 45 -15.08 3.13 -4.12
CA ARG A 45 -14.95 2.25 -2.94
C ARG A 45 -14.06 2.95 -1.94
N ALA A 46 -14.30 2.71 -0.66
CA ALA A 46 -13.35 3.10 0.37
C ALA A 46 -11.99 2.51 0.00
N PRO A 47 -10.88 3.27 0.14
CA PRO A 47 -9.57 2.74 -0.18
C PRO A 47 -9.36 1.47 0.67
N ALA A 48 -9.11 0.33 0.04
CA ALA A 48 -8.98 -0.97 0.72
C ALA A 48 -7.89 -0.99 1.83
N LEU A 49 -7.04 0.03 1.83
CA LEU A 49 -6.13 0.38 2.92
C LEU A 49 -6.89 0.75 4.22
N LEU A 50 -7.98 1.50 4.22
CA LEU A 50 -8.68 1.89 5.45
C LEU A 50 -9.65 0.83 5.99
N ASP A 51 -10.13 -0.09 5.14
CA ASP A 51 -11.07 -1.12 5.59
C ASP A 51 -10.37 -2.31 6.25
N ASN A 52 -9.10 -2.60 5.89
CA ASN A 52 -8.33 -3.68 6.50
C ASN A 52 -6.80 -3.53 6.27
N LEU A 53 -6.24 -2.35 6.59
CA LEU A 53 -4.81 -1.99 6.40
C LEU A 53 -3.87 -3.10 6.88
N VAL A 54 -4.15 -3.62 8.07
CA VAL A 54 -3.35 -4.65 8.73
C VAL A 54 -3.41 -5.95 7.94
N GLN A 55 -4.59 -6.35 7.45
CA GLN A 55 -4.74 -7.52 6.59
C GLN A 55 -4.01 -7.34 5.26
N ALA A 56 -4.15 -6.20 4.59
CA ALA A 56 -3.48 -5.95 3.31
C ALA A 56 -1.95 -5.92 3.46
N PHE A 57 -1.45 -5.31 4.53
CA PHE A 57 -0.02 -5.18 4.79
C PHE A 57 0.62 -6.48 5.25
N LEU A 58 -0.10 -7.34 5.98
CA LEU A 58 0.38 -8.67 6.37
C LEU A 58 0.22 -9.69 5.25
N MET A 59 -0.94 -9.75 4.58
CA MET A 59 -1.19 -10.75 3.55
C MET A 59 -0.44 -10.49 2.26
N GLY A 60 -0.19 -9.24 1.87
CA GLY A 60 0.53 -8.93 0.64
C GLY A 60 1.93 -9.58 0.61
N PRO A 61 2.81 -9.30 1.59
CA PRO A 61 4.13 -9.92 1.68
C PRO A 61 4.06 -11.44 1.86
N TYR A 62 3.12 -11.95 2.66
CA TYR A 62 2.95 -13.40 2.86
C TYR A 62 2.57 -14.13 1.58
N PHE A 63 1.69 -13.56 0.77
CA PHE A 63 1.26 -14.15 -0.49
C PHE A 63 2.41 -14.23 -1.49
N VAL A 64 3.18 -13.14 -1.66
CA VAL A 64 4.34 -13.10 -2.54
C VAL A 64 5.42 -14.08 -2.08
N LEU A 65 5.65 -14.18 -0.77
CA LEU A 65 6.60 -15.14 -0.20
C LEU A 65 6.17 -16.59 -0.48
N LEU A 66 4.90 -16.93 -0.27
CA LEU A 66 4.38 -18.27 -0.56
C LEU A 66 4.44 -18.59 -2.06
N GLU A 67 4.13 -17.62 -2.93
CA GLU A 67 4.26 -17.78 -4.38
C GLU A 67 5.71 -18.00 -4.80
N ALA A 68 6.65 -17.23 -4.28
CA ALA A 68 8.08 -17.42 -4.53
C ALA A 68 8.57 -18.78 -4.02
N LEU A 69 8.16 -19.20 -2.82
CA LEU A 69 8.51 -20.52 -2.28
C LEU A 69 7.93 -21.66 -3.14
N GLN A 70 6.69 -21.52 -3.62
CA GLN A 70 6.08 -22.49 -4.53
C GLN A 70 6.83 -22.52 -5.88
N GLN A 71 7.12 -21.36 -6.48
CA GLN A 71 7.75 -21.26 -7.80
C GLN A 71 9.22 -21.70 -7.82
N PHE A 72 10.00 -21.31 -6.80
CA PHE A 72 11.44 -21.56 -6.76
C PHE A 72 11.81 -22.86 -6.02
N PHE A 73 11.01 -23.27 -5.03
CA PHE A 73 11.33 -24.42 -4.17
C PHE A 73 10.28 -25.53 -4.23
N GLY A 74 9.18 -25.36 -4.98
CA GLY A 74 8.08 -26.33 -5.02
C GLY A 74 7.39 -26.49 -3.66
N TYR A 75 7.48 -25.49 -2.78
CA TYR A 75 6.95 -25.57 -1.43
C TYR A 75 5.44 -25.64 -1.45
N GLU A 76 4.87 -26.77 -1.06
CA GLU A 76 3.44 -26.99 -0.94
C GLU A 76 3.06 -27.18 0.54
N PRO A 77 2.36 -26.21 1.16
CA PRO A 77 2.01 -26.29 2.59
C PRO A 77 1.22 -27.54 2.99
N TYR A 78 0.35 -28.02 2.10
CA TYR A 78 -0.38 -29.28 2.20
C TYR A 78 -0.85 -29.73 0.81
N PRO A 79 -1.04 -31.05 0.58
CA PRO A 79 -1.42 -31.56 -0.74
C PRO A 79 -2.72 -30.92 -1.27
N GLY A 80 -2.66 -30.35 -2.47
CA GLY A 80 -3.78 -29.67 -3.12
C GLY A 80 -3.95 -28.19 -2.73
N PHE A 81 -2.99 -27.59 -2.01
CA PHE A 81 -3.05 -26.18 -1.61
C PHE A 81 -3.18 -25.24 -2.82
N GLU A 82 -2.34 -25.44 -3.83
CA GLU A 82 -2.30 -24.57 -5.02
C GLU A 82 -3.63 -24.57 -5.78
N SER A 83 -4.18 -25.76 -6.03
CA SER A 83 -5.46 -25.91 -6.71
C SER A 83 -6.57 -25.19 -5.95
N LYS A 84 -6.63 -25.39 -4.63
CA LYS A 84 -7.65 -24.78 -3.77
C LYS A 84 -7.55 -23.25 -3.77
N VAL A 85 -6.35 -22.69 -3.71
CA VAL A 85 -6.13 -21.24 -3.79
C VAL A 85 -6.55 -20.71 -5.16
N LYS A 86 -6.18 -21.39 -6.25
CA LYS A 86 -6.59 -21.01 -7.61
C LYS A 86 -8.10 -21.03 -7.79
N ASP A 87 -8.78 -22.05 -7.26
CA ASP A 87 -10.23 -22.19 -7.34
C ASP A 87 -10.94 -21.05 -6.59
N MET A 88 -10.45 -20.70 -5.39
CA MET A 88 -10.97 -19.57 -4.61
C MET A 88 -10.78 -18.23 -5.34
N VAL A 89 -9.58 -17.97 -5.86
CA VAL A 89 -9.29 -16.74 -6.62
C VAL A 89 -10.17 -16.64 -7.86
N GLN A 90 -10.35 -17.73 -8.61
CA GLN A 90 -11.22 -17.74 -9.79
C GLN A 90 -12.70 -17.50 -9.43
N ALA A 91 -13.18 -18.08 -8.32
CA ALA A 91 -14.54 -17.85 -7.85
C ALA A 91 -14.76 -16.37 -7.52
N GLU A 92 -13.83 -15.76 -6.77
CA GLU A 92 -13.87 -14.33 -6.40
C GLU A 92 -13.87 -13.41 -7.65
N ILE A 93 -13.03 -13.72 -8.65
CA ILE A 93 -12.97 -12.97 -9.90
C ILE A 93 -14.31 -13.01 -10.65
N LYS A 94 -14.97 -14.18 -10.71
CA LYS A 94 -16.28 -14.32 -11.37
C LYS A 94 -17.34 -13.48 -10.68
N VAL A 95 -17.42 -13.55 -9.34
CA VAL A 95 -18.34 -12.74 -8.53
C VAL A 95 -18.11 -11.25 -8.78
N TRP A 96 -16.85 -10.81 -8.80
CA TRP A 96 -16.53 -9.41 -9.07
C TRP A 96 -16.89 -8.96 -10.49
N GLN A 97 -16.70 -9.82 -11.49
CA GLN A 97 -17.12 -9.57 -12.87
C GLN A 97 -18.63 -9.44 -12.99
N GLU A 98 -19.41 -10.27 -12.30
CA GLU A 98 -20.88 -10.21 -12.25
C GLU A 98 -21.36 -8.93 -11.59
N ILE A 99 -20.80 -8.58 -10.42
CA ILE A 99 -21.09 -7.31 -9.73
C ILE A 99 -20.80 -6.11 -10.65
N LYS A 100 -19.68 -6.13 -11.38
CA LYS A 100 -19.34 -5.08 -12.34
C LYS A 100 -20.33 -4.99 -13.49
N LYS A 101 -20.82 -6.11 -14.02
CA LYS A 101 -21.83 -6.14 -15.09
C LYS A 101 -23.16 -5.57 -14.60
N HIS A 102 -23.65 -6.00 -13.44
CA HIS A 102 -24.89 -5.49 -12.83
C HIS A 102 -24.83 -4.00 -12.51
N LYS A 103 -23.68 -3.49 -12.04
CA LYS A 103 -23.49 -2.06 -11.74
C LYS A 103 -23.37 -1.18 -13.00
N LYS A 104 -23.08 -1.76 -14.16
CA LYS A 104 -22.99 -1.06 -15.46
C LYS A 104 -24.32 -1.08 -16.22
N SER A 105 -25.21 -2.03 -15.91
CA SER A 105 -26.55 -2.16 -16.52
C SER A 105 -27.67 -1.45 -15.73
N SER A 106 -27.34 -0.86 -14.58
CA SER A 106 -28.24 -0.04 -13.75
C SER A 106 -27.77 1.40 -13.72
#